data_AF-A0AAW2U543-F1
#
_entry.id   AF-A0AAW2U543-F1
#
_cell.length_a   1.000
_cell.length_b   1.000
_cell.length_c   1.000
_cell.angle_alpha   90.00
_cell.angle_beta   90.00
_cell.angle_gamma   90.00
#
_symmetry.space_group_name_H-M   'P 1'
#
loop_
_entity.id
_entity.type
_entity.pdbx_description
1 polymer ?
#
loop_
_entity_poly.entity_id
_entity_poly.type
_entity_poly.pdbx_seq_one_letter_code
_entity_poly.pdbx_strand_id
1 'polypeptide(L)'
;MCFLQVSLILRGANDFMLDEMDRALHDALCIVKRTLESNNVVAGGGAVEAALSVYLENLATTLGSREQLAIAEFAEALLIIPKGACGKNAAKRCYELLPKLRAYTPHCTN
;
A
#
# COMPACT_ATOMS: atom_id res chain seq x y z
N MET A 1 17.16 25.37 23.11
CA MET A 1 16.17 24.57 22.35
C MET A 1 15.47 25.51 21.39
N CYS A 2 15.80 25.47 20.10
CA CYS A 2 15.17 26.34 19.11
C CYS A 2 13.72 25.89 18.90
N PHE A 3 12.76 26.75 19.24
CA PHE A 3 11.38 26.65 18.80
C PHE A 3 11.33 26.92 17.29
N LEU A 4 11.52 25.89 16.47
CA LEU A 4 11.25 25.97 15.03
C LEU A 4 9.74 25.85 14.84
N GLN A 5 9.04 26.98 14.92
CA GLN A 5 7.64 27.08 14.54
C GLN A 5 7.54 27.37 13.04
N VAL A 6 6.76 26.56 12.33
CA VAL A 6 6.50 26.73 10.90
C VAL A 6 5.01 27.05 10.74
N SER A 7 4.70 28.11 10.01
CA SER A 7 3.32 28.47 9.63
C SER A 7 3.21 28.44 8.12
N LEU A 8 2.19 27.76 7.60
CA LEU A 8 1.90 27.65 6.17
C LEU A 8 0.61 28.42 5.88
N ILE A 9 0.65 29.32 4.90
CA ILE A 9 -0.55 30.08 4.47
C ILE A 9 -1.09 29.43 3.20
N LEU A 10 -2.30 28.88 3.28
CA LEU A 10 -2.99 28.29 2.14
C LEU A 10 -3.86 29.34 1.44
N ARG A 11 -3.83 29.34 0.11
CA ARG A 11 -4.68 30.20 -0.72
C ARG A 11 -5.33 29.35 -1.80
N GLY A 12 -6.65 29.41 -1.88
CA GLY A 12 -7.46 28.66 -2.83
C GLY A 12 -8.56 29.55 -3.42
N ALA A 13 -9.13 29.12 -4.55
CA ALA A 13 -10.18 29.86 -5.25
C ALA A 13 -11.57 29.72 -4.59
N ASN A 14 -11.79 28.64 -3.84
CA ASN A 14 -13.04 28.31 -3.15
C ASN A 14 -12.72 27.68 -1.78
N ASP A 15 -13.61 27.86 -0.81
CA ASP A 15 -13.45 27.30 0.55
C ASP A 15 -13.35 25.77 0.55
N PHE A 16 -14.11 25.09 -0.33
CA PHE A 16 -14.02 23.63 -0.47
C PHE A 16 -12.62 23.15 -0.89
N MET A 17 -11.92 23.91 -1.75
CA MET A 17 -10.55 23.57 -2.13
C MET A 17 -9.58 23.81 -0.98
N LEU A 18 -9.79 24.87 -0.19
CA LEU A 18 -8.96 25.15 0.99
C LEU A 18 -9.06 24.01 2.02
N ASP A 19 -10.27 23.52 2.30
CA ASP A 19 -10.49 22.40 3.22
C ASP A 19 -9.81 21.12 2.73
N GLU A 20 -9.84 20.87 1.42
CA GLU A 20 -9.19 19.68 0.85
C GLU A 20 -7.67 19.80 0.84
N MET A 21 -7.13 21.00 0.62
CA MET A 21 -5.69 21.25 0.74
C MET A 21 -5.20 21.09 2.17
N ASP A 22 -5.98 21.52 3.17
CA ASP A 22 -5.64 21.33 4.59
C ASP A 22 -5.61 19.84 4.95
N ARG A 23 -6.62 19.06 4.52
CA ARG A 23 -6.62 17.59 4.67
C ARG A 23 -5.41 16.93 4.01
N ALA A 24 -5.12 17.27 2.76
CA ALA A 24 -4.00 16.69 2.02
C ALA A 24 -2.64 16.99 2.70
N LEU A 25 -2.47 18.20 3.25
CA LEU A 25 -1.27 18.57 4.00
C LEU A 25 -1.18 17.84 5.34
N HIS A 26 -2.30 17.71 6.05
CA HIS A 26 -2.36 16.95 7.28
C HIS A 26 -1.93 15.49 7.08
N ASP A 27 -2.43 14.85 6.01
CA ASP A 27 -2.06 13.47 5.65
C ASP A 27 -0.57 13.34 5.33
N ALA A 28 -0.02 14.28 4.54
CA ALA A 28 1.40 14.28 4.20
C ALA A 28 2.30 14.42 5.44
N LEU A 29 1.96 15.35 6.36
CA LEU A 29 2.71 15.54 7.60
C LEU A 29 2.62 14.33 8.52
N CYS A 30 1.46 13.68 8.60
CA CYS A 30 1.28 12.45 9.35
C CYS A 30 2.15 11.31 8.83
N ILE A 31 2.28 11.15 7.50
CA ILE A 31 3.15 10.13 6.88
C ILE A 31 4.63 10.41 7.19
N VAL A 32 5.07 11.66 7.08
CA VAL A 32 6.46 12.03 7.39
C VAL A 32 6.76 11.76 8.86
N LYS A 33 5.86 12.16 9.77
CA LYS A 33 6.00 11.87 11.20
C LYS A 33 6.11 10.37 11.47
N ARG A 34 5.22 9.56 10.89
CA ARG A 34 5.24 8.10 11.06
C ARG A 34 6.51 7.46 10.52
N THR A 35 6.98 7.92 9.37
CA THR A 35 8.24 7.44 8.77
C THR A 35 9.44 7.74 9.65
N LEU A 36 9.48 8.92 10.28
CA LEU A 36 10.54 9.29 11.22
C LEU A 36 10.48 8.50 12.54
N GLU A 37 9.29 8.12 13.00
CA GLU A 37 9.11 7.31 14.22
C GLU A 37 9.46 5.83 13.98
N SER A 38 9.04 5.24 12.85
CA SER A 38 9.22 3.81 12.56
C SER A 38 10.55 3.49 11.85
N ASN A 39 11.17 4.46 11.18
CA ASN A 39 12.37 4.33 10.33
C ASN A 39 12.30 3.24 9.23
N ASN A 40 11.13 2.63 9.02
CA ASN A 40 10.92 1.54 8.07
C ASN A 40 9.85 1.96 7.06
N VAL A 41 10.16 1.73 5.78
CA VAL A 41 9.27 2.00 4.65
C VAL A 41 9.10 0.75 3.81
N VAL A 42 7.89 0.53 3.31
CA VAL A 42 7.58 -0.59 2.42
C VAL A 42 7.14 -0.06 1.06
N ALA A 43 7.34 -0.86 0.01
CA ALA A 43 6.92 -0.49 -1.34
C ALA A 43 5.38 -0.45 -1.43
N GLY A 44 4.82 0.68 -1.86
CA GLY A 44 3.38 0.83 -2.05
C GLY A 44 2.88 0.22 -3.37
N GLY A 45 1.69 0.64 -3.81
CA GLY A 45 1.17 0.33 -5.14
C GLY A 45 0.72 -1.12 -5.35
N GLY A 46 0.43 -1.86 -4.29
CA GLY A 46 0.00 -3.26 -4.39
C GLY A 46 1.16 -4.27 -4.41
N ALA A 47 2.42 -3.82 -4.30
CA ALA A 47 3.59 -4.69 -4.34
C ALA A 47 3.73 -5.55 -3.07
N VAL A 48 3.46 -4.97 -1.90
CA VAL A 48 3.51 -5.69 -0.61
C VAL A 48 2.43 -6.75 -0.55
N GLU A 49 1.21 -6.43 -0.99
CA GLU A 49 0.08 -7.35 -1.03
C GLU A 49 0.34 -8.53 -1.99
N ALA A 50 0.96 -8.25 -3.14
CA ALA A 50 1.40 -9.30 -4.07
C ALA A 50 2.46 -10.21 -3.44
N ALA A 51 3.46 -9.64 -2.76
CA ALA A 51 4.51 -10.40 -2.08
C ALA A 51 3.94 -11.30 -0.97
N LEU A 52 3.05 -10.74 -0.15
CA LEU A 52 2.36 -11.47 0.92
C LEU A 52 1.51 -12.61 0.37
N SER A 53 0.83 -12.42 -0.77
CA SER A 53 0.06 -13.50 -1.39
C SER A 53 0.93 -14.70 -1.77
N VAL A 54 2.11 -14.46 -2.36
CA VAL A 54 3.06 -15.52 -2.73
C VAL A 54 3.66 -16.19 -1.49
N TYR A 55 3.98 -15.40 -0.46
CA TYR A 55 4.50 -15.95 0.80
C TYR A 55 3.47 -16.86 1.49
N LEU A 56 2.21 -16.45 1.54
CA LEU A 56 1.12 -17.23 2.14
C LEU A 56 0.79 -18.50 1.33
N GLU A 57 0.86 -18.45 0.00
CA GLU A 57 0.72 -19.63 -0.86
C GLU A 57 1.81 -20.69 -0.57
N ASN A 58 3.06 -20.24 -0.40
CA ASN A 58 4.16 -21.13 -0.01
C ASN A 58 3.96 -21.73 1.40
N LEU A 59 3.49 -20.91 2.34
CA LEU A 59 3.20 -21.33 3.71
C LEU A 59 1.98 -22.27 3.79
N ALA A 60 0.99 -22.11 2.91
CA ALA A 60 -0.14 -23.02 2.81
C ALA A 60 0.29 -24.43 2.37
N THR A 61 1.37 -24.54 1.60
CA THR A 61 1.90 -25.84 1.12
C THR A 61 2.59 -26.64 2.24
N THR A 62 3.02 -25.98 3.32
CA THR A 62 3.67 -26.63 4.47
C THR A 62 2.69 -27.01 5.60
N LEU A 63 1.42 -26.61 5.49
CA LEU A 63 0.38 -26.80 6.51
C LEU A 63 -0.63 -27.90 6.15
N GLY A 64 -1.40 -28.35 7.14
CA GLY A 64 -2.40 -29.41 6.98
C GLY A 64 -3.62 -29.01 6.14
N SER A 65 -4.41 -30.01 5.72
CA SER A 65 -5.44 -29.87 4.67
C SER A 65 -6.56 -28.84 4.94
N ARG A 66 -6.97 -28.64 6.19
CA ARG A 66 -8.09 -27.73 6.52
C ARG A 66 -7.65 -26.28 6.67
N GLU A 67 -6.43 -26.05 7.17
CA GLU A 67 -5.85 -24.72 7.33
C GLU A 67 -5.31 -24.18 6.01
N GLN A 68 -4.81 -25.07 5.14
CA GLN A 68 -4.37 -24.74 3.79
C GLN A 68 -5.43 -23.98 2.98
N LEU A 69 -6.69 -24.43 3.03
CA LEU A 69 -7.81 -23.79 2.32
C LEU A 69 -8.07 -22.36 2.84
N ALA A 70 -8.07 -22.17 4.16
CA ALA A 70 -8.31 -20.86 4.75
C ALA A 70 -7.20 -19.86 4.38
N ILE A 71 -5.94 -20.31 4.37
CA ILE A 71 -4.78 -19.48 4.03
C ILE A 71 -4.75 -19.15 2.54
N ALA A 72 -5.12 -20.10 1.68
CA ALA A 72 -5.22 -19.88 0.24
C ALA A 72 -6.27 -18.80 -0.10
N GLU A 73 -7.46 -18.89 0.50
CA GLU A 73 -8.52 -17.88 0.31
C GLU A 73 -8.09 -16.51 0.85
N PHE A 74 -7.36 -16.46 1.96
CA PHE A 74 -6.82 -15.22 2.49
C PHE A 74 -5.76 -14.60 1.55
N ALA A 75 -4.89 -15.42 0.97
CA ALA A 75 -3.90 -14.98 -0.02
C ALA A 75 -4.57 -14.42 -1.28
N GLU A 76 -5.67 -15.03 -1.74
CA GLU A 76 -6.46 -14.48 -2.86
C GLU A 76 -7.18 -13.17 -2.50
N ALA A 77 -7.71 -13.06 -1.28
CA ALA A 77 -8.36 -11.85 -0.81
C ALA A 77 -7.42 -10.64 -0.79
N LEU A 78 -6.14 -10.83 -0.44
CA LEU A 78 -5.13 -9.76 -0.48
C LEU A 78 -4.92 -9.20 -1.90
N LEU A 79 -5.14 -9.99 -2.95
CA LEU A 79 -5.03 -9.52 -4.33
C LEU A 79 -6.15 -8.56 -4.74
N ILE A 80 -7.20 -8.39 -3.93
CA ILE A 80 -8.28 -7.44 -4.25
C ILE A 80 -7.76 -6.00 -4.31
N ILE A 81 -6.75 -5.66 -3.52
CA ILE A 81 -6.13 -4.34 -3.45
C ILE A 81 -5.39 -4.01 -4.75
N PRO A 82 -4.41 -4.80 -5.23
CA PRO A 82 -3.75 -4.56 -6.51
C PRO A 82 -4.72 -4.69 -7.69
N LYS A 83 -5.73 -5.58 -7.62
CA LYS A 83 -6.81 -5.66 -8.63
C LYS A 83 -7.63 -4.37 -8.68
N GLY A 84 -8.00 -3.80 -7.53
CA GLY A 84 -8.77 -2.56 -7.45
C GLY A 84 -7.99 -1.35 -7.96
N ALA A 85 -6.75 -1.20 -7.49
CA ALA A 85 -5.86 -0.10 -7.89
C ALA A 85 -5.54 -0.13 -9.40
N CYS A 86 -5.29 -1.32 -9.95
CA CYS A 86 -4.95 -1.48 -11.35
C CYS A 86 -6.18 -1.49 -12.28
N GLY A 87 -7.33 -2.00 -11.86
CA GLY A 87 -8.44 -2.32 -12.77
C GLY A 87 -9.56 -1.29 -12.85
N LYS A 88 -9.82 -0.56 -11.76
CA LYS A 88 -10.88 0.46 -11.71
C LYS A 88 -10.33 1.88 -11.86
N ASN A 89 -9.13 2.13 -11.33
CA ASN A 89 -8.59 3.48 -11.20
C ASN A 89 -7.38 3.76 -12.11
N ALA A 90 -6.73 2.72 -12.67
CA ALA A 90 -5.59 2.86 -13.56
C ALA A 90 -5.91 2.33 -14.97
N ALA A 91 -5.35 2.96 -16.00
CA ALA A 91 -5.60 2.61 -17.40
C ALA A 91 -4.90 1.31 -17.87
N LYS A 92 -4.21 0.59 -16.98
CA LYS A 92 -3.46 -0.62 -17.30
C LYS A 92 -4.23 -1.85 -16.84
N ARG A 93 -4.25 -2.91 -17.66
CA ARG A 93 -5.08 -4.08 -17.36
C ARG A 93 -4.46 -4.95 -16.28
N CYS A 94 -5.24 -5.30 -15.26
CA CYS A 94 -4.83 -6.12 -14.11
C CYS A 94 -4.13 -7.42 -14.50
N TYR A 95 -4.62 -8.09 -15.54
CA TYR A 95 -4.08 -9.40 -15.95
C TYR A 95 -2.63 -9.32 -16.44
N GLU A 96 -2.15 -8.16 -16.91
CA GLU A 96 -0.76 -8.01 -17.37
C GLU A 96 0.19 -7.61 -16.23
N LEU A 97 -0.33 -6.85 -15.27
CA LEU A 97 0.49 -6.29 -14.18
C LEU A 97 0.59 -7.21 -12.98
N LEU A 98 -0.46 -7.97 -12.64
CA LEU A 98 -0.44 -8.90 -11.51
C LEU A 98 0.64 -9.99 -11.66
N PRO A 99 0.80 -10.65 -12.82
CA PRO A 99 1.87 -11.64 -13.00
C PRO A 99 3.26 -11.00 -12.91
N LYS A 100 3.42 -9.78 -13.42
CA LYS A 100 4.69 -9.04 -13.35
C LYS A 100 5.04 -8.66 -11.92
N LEU A 101 4.06 -8.23 -11.12
CA LEU A 101 4.24 -7.93 -9.71
C LEU A 101 4.62 -9.19 -8.92
N ARG A 102 3.91 -10.30 -9.12
CA ARG A 102 4.24 -11.60 -8.50
C ARG A 102 5.62 -12.13 -8.88
N ALA A 103 6.05 -11.90 -10.12
CA ALA A 103 7.39 -12.29 -10.58
C ALA A 103 8.52 -11.45 -9.97
N TYR A 104 8.26 -10.17 -9.64
CA TYR A 104 9.28 -9.26 -9.10
C TYR A 104 9.43 -9.33 -7.58
N THR A 105 8.41 -9.83 -6.88
CA THR A 105 8.37 -9.91 -5.41
C THR A 105 9.31 -10.88 -4.68
N PRO A 106 9.95 -11.92 -5.26
CA PRO A 106 10.90 -12.75 -4.50
C PRO A 106 12.19 -12.01 -4.08
N HIS A 107 12.39 -10.76 -4.52
CA HIS A 107 13.60 -9.98 -4.23
C HIS A 107 13.45 -8.95 -3.11
N CYS A 108 12.23 -8.71 -2.57
CA CYS A 108 11.98 -7.65 -1.58
C CYS A 108 12.05 -8.11 -0.12
N THR A 109 12.34 -9.38 0.15
CA THR A 109 12.42 -9.96 1.51
C THR A 109 13.83 -10.02 2.11
N ASN A 110 14.83 -9.40 1.46
CA ASN A 110 16.21 -9.29 1.97
C ASN A 110 16.58 -7.84 2.27
#